data_AF-A0A1X0VB34-F1
#
_entry.id   AF-A0A1X0VB34-F1
#
_cell.length_a   1.000
_cell.length_b   1.000
_cell.length_c   1.000
_cell.angle_alpha   90.00
_cell.angle_beta   90.00
_cell.angle_gamma   90.00
#
_symmetry.space_group_name_H-M   'P 1'
#
loop_
_entity.id
_entity.type
_entity.pdbx_description
1 polymer ?
#
loop_
_entity_poly.entity_id
_entity_poly.type
_entity_poly.pdbx_seq_one_letter_code
_entity_poly.pdbx_strand_id
1 'polypeptide(L)'
;MELAEEQFAKDPHLDAIAGRMHSSGEGKWTVQESLDLDVPAPVIYLSLAMRYRSLQDDTFTGKVVSALRNGFGGHAMDAAK
;
A
#
# COMPACT_ATOMS: atom_id res chain seq x y z
N MET A 1 7.70 -2.40 -15.14
CA MET A 1 6.33 -2.76 -14.73
C MET A 1 6.12 -4.28 -14.71
N GLU A 2 7.19 -5.09 -14.72
CA GLU A 2 7.13 -6.57 -14.70
C GLU A 2 6.33 -7.11 -13.51
N LEU A 3 6.56 -6.57 -12.31
CA LEU A 3 5.80 -7.00 -11.13
C LEU A 3 4.29 -6.79 -11.28
N ALA A 4 3.87 -5.68 -11.89
CA ALA A 4 2.45 -5.43 -12.13
C ALA A 4 1.88 -6.46 -13.12
N GLU A 5 2.61 -6.69 -14.22
CA GLU A 5 2.25 -7.70 -15.22
C GLU A 5 2.10 -9.09 -14.60
N GLU A 6 3.05 -9.52 -13.77
CA GLU A 6 2.99 -10.81 -13.07
C GLU A 6 1.78 -10.94 -12.14
N GLN A 7 1.43 -9.88 -11.42
CA GLN A 7 0.26 -9.91 -10.54
C GLN A 7 -1.04 -9.98 -11.34
N PHE A 8 -1.17 -9.18 -12.40
CA PHE A 8 -2.34 -9.19 -13.27
C PHE A 8 -2.45 -10.46 -14.12
N ALA A 9 -1.34 -11.14 -14.42
CA ALA A 9 -1.38 -12.45 -15.08
C ALA A 9 -2.00 -13.54 -14.18
N LYS A 10 -1.89 -13.40 -12.85
CA LYS A 10 -2.47 -14.34 -11.87
C LYS A 10 -3.95 -14.08 -11.61
N ASP A 11 -4.31 -12.80 -11.45
CA ASP A 11 -5.68 -12.35 -11.26
C ASP A 11 -5.88 -11.01 -12.02
N PRO A 12 -6.42 -11.05 -13.25
CA PRO A 12 -6.57 -9.87 -14.09
C PRO A 12 -7.44 -8.76 -13.50
N HIS A 13 -8.34 -9.11 -12.57
CA HIS A 13 -9.27 -8.17 -11.94
C HIS A 13 -8.94 -7.88 -10.48
N LEU A 14 -8.02 -8.64 -9.88
CA LEU A 14 -7.66 -8.58 -8.46
C LEU A 14 -8.87 -8.81 -7.54
N ASP A 15 -9.84 -9.61 -8.00
CA ASP A 15 -11.11 -9.84 -7.30
C ASP A 15 -10.92 -10.70 -6.04
N ALA A 16 -9.86 -11.51 -5.98
CA ALA A 16 -9.60 -12.39 -4.84
C ALA A 16 -9.03 -11.66 -3.60
N ILE A 17 -8.55 -10.43 -3.75
CA ILE A 17 -7.84 -9.70 -2.69
C ILE A 17 -8.52 -8.39 -2.34
N ALA A 18 -8.33 -7.93 -1.10
CA ALA A 18 -8.67 -6.59 -0.64
C ALA A 18 -7.46 -5.66 -0.75
N GLY A 19 -7.73 -4.38 -1.02
CA GLY A 19 -6.74 -3.32 -1.17
C GLY A 19 -6.15 -2.78 0.14
N ARG A 20 -6.23 -3.52 1.25
CA ARG A 20 -5.74 -3.07 2.56
C ARG A 20 -4.23 -3.23 2.69
N MET A 21 -3.57 -2.18 3.19
CA MET A 21 -2.11 -2.12 3.24
C MET A 21 -1.56 -2.03 4.67
N HIS A 22 -1.35 -3.18 5.31
CA HIS A 22 -0.73 -3.26 6.64
C HIS A 22 0.72 -2.73 6.65
N SER A 23 1.13 -2.13 7.76
CA SER A 23 2.48 -1.56 7.98
C SER A 23 2.94 -1.78 9.41
N SER A 24 4.24 -1.97 9.57
CA SER A 24 4.94 -2.01 10.86
C SER A 24 5.17 -0.64 11.49
N GLY A 25 4.87 0.46 10.78
CA GLY A 25 4.85 1.82 11.33
C GLY A 25 5.99 2.74 10.84
N GLU A 26 6.83 2.29 9.92
CA GLU A 26 8.04 3.03 9.53
C GLU A 26 7.72 4.39 8.92
N GLY A 27 6.77 4.41 7.99
CA GLY A 27 6.31 5.67 7.40
C GLY A 27 5.71 6.64 8.43
N LYS A 28 5.13 6.13 9.53
CA LYS A 28 4.58 6.97 10.60
C LYS A 28 5.69 7.66 11.38
N TRP A 29 6.71 6.92 11.83
CA TRP A 29 7.81 7.55 12.57
C TRP A 29 8.63 8.48 11.67
N THR A 30 8.79 8.16 10.39
CA THR A 30 9.47 9.07 9.43
C THR A 30 8.72 10.39 9.28
N VAL A 31 7.39 10.36 9.15
CA VAL A 31 6.59 11.60 9.10
C VAL A 31 6.67 12.37 10.41
N GLN A 32 6.60 11.70 11.55
CA GLN A 32 6.73 12.35 12.86
C GLN A 32 8.08 13.05 13.00
N GLU A 33 9.18 12.35 12.72
CA GLU A 33 10.53 12.92 12.79
C GLU A 33 10.71 14.10 11.83
N SER A 34 10.11 14.02 10.63
CA SER A 34 10.16 15.14 9.67
C SER A 34 9.50 16.41 10.19
N LEU A 35 8.43 16.29 10.99
CA LEU A 35 7.78 17.43 11.64
C LEU A 35 8.63 17.97 12.78
N ASP A 36 9.22 17.09 13.60
CA ASP A 36 10.06 17.49 14.74
C ASP A 36 11.35 18.21 14.30
N LEU A 37 11.83 17.91 13.08
CA LEU A 37 13.03 18.52 12.47
C LEU A 37 12.73 19.67 11.49
N ASP A 38 11.46 20.07 11.32
CA ASP A 38 11.03 21.06 10.31
C ASP A 38 11.48 20.69 8.86
N VAL A 39 11.57 19.40 8.54
CA VAL A 39 12.00 18.89 7.23
C VAL A 39 10.78 18.55 6.37
N PRO A 40 10.66 19.10 5.14
CA PRO A 40 9.52 18.81 4.28
C PRO A 40 9.57 17.37 3.72
N ALA A 41 8.56 16.56 4.05
CA ALA A 41 8.37 15.19 3.53
C ALA A 41 7.00 14.94 2.88
N PRO A 42 6.54 15.79 1.93
CA PRO A 42 5.15 15.81 1.46
C PRO A 42 4.69 14.49 0.81
N VAL A 43 5.56 13.85 0.01
CA VAL A 43 5.22 12.60 -0.68
C VAL A 43 5.13 11.42 0.29
N ILE A 44 5.96 11.40 1.34
CA ILE A 44 5.92 10.36 2.38
C ILE A 44 4.64 10.53 3.21
N TYR A 45 4.30 11.77 3.57
CA TYR A 45 3.03 12.09 4.24
C TYR A 45 1.83 11.60 3.43
N LEU A 46 1.77 11.94 2.14
CA LEU A 46 0.67 11.51 1.27
C LEU A 46 0.63 9.99 1.12
N SER A 47 1.79 9.34 0.99
CA SER A 47 1.88 7.87 0.92
C SER A 47 1.34 7.20 2.20
N LEU A 48 1.64 7.77 3.37
CA LEU A 48 1.10 7.30 4.65
C LEU A 48 -0.41 7.54 4.74
N ALA A 49 -0.90 8.70 4.29
CA ALA A 49 -2.32 9.00 4.25
C ALA A 49 -3.09 8.04 3.33
N MET A 50 -2.55 7.73 2.15
CA MET A 50 -3.15 6.75 1.23
C MET A 50 -3.15 5.34 1.81
N ARG A 51 -2.14 4.98 2.59
CA ARG A 51 -2.14 3.73 3.36
C ARG A 51 -3.29 3.70 4.37
N TYR A 52 -3.52 4.76 5.13
CA TYR A 52 -4.67 4.81 6.05
C TYR A 52 -6.01 4.81 5.31
N ARG A 53 -6.11 5.49 4.16
CA ARG A 53 -7.29 5.43 3.29
C ARG A 53 -7.60 4.00 2.87
N SER A 54 -6.59 3.18 2.61
CA SER A 54 -6.74 1.77 2.23
C SER A 54 -7.44 0.91 3.29
N LEU A 55 -7.47 1.35 4.55
CA LEU A 55 -8.12 0.64 5.66
C LEU A 55 -9.62 0.94 5.77
N GLN A 56 -10.13 1.92 5.01
CA GLN A 56 -11.52 2.35 5.04
C GLN A 56 -12.32 1.60 3.96
N ASP A 57 -12.33 2.16 2.75
CA ASP A 57 -13.05 1.61 1.61
C ASP A 57 -12.08 0.84 0.71
N ASP A 58 -12.52 -0.33 0.25
CA ASP A 58 -11.75 -1.09 -0.72
C ASP A 58 -11.78 -0.39 -2.08
N THR A 59 -10.64 -0.38 -2.77
CA THR A 59 -10.50 0.29 -4.07
C THR A 59 -9.61 -0.53 -4.98
N PHE A 60 -9.89 -0.50 -6.28
CA PHE A 60 -9.05 -1.17 -7.27
C PHE A 60 -7.58 -0.71 -7.19
N THR A 61 -7.33 0.60 -7.06
CA THR A 61 -5.98 1.12 -6.87
C THR A 61 -5.31 0.56 -5.61
N GLY A 62 -6.06 0.39 -4.52
CA GLY A 62 -5.58 -0.26 -3.31
C GLY A 62 -5.16 -1.71 -3.55
N LYS A 63 -5.99 -2.47 -4.29
CA LYS A 63 -5.70 -3.86 -4.67
C LYS A 63 -4.42 -3.97 -5.49
N VAL A 64 -4.20 -3.07 -6.45
CA VAL A 64 -2.97 -3.02 -7.25
C VAL A 64 -1.74 -2.88 -6.35
N VAL A 65 -1.76 -1.91 -5.43
CA VAL A 65 -0.62 -1.69 -4.53
C VAL A 65 -0.43 -2.86 -3.55
N SER A 66 -1.51 -3.47 -3.06
CA SER A 66 -1.46 -4.68 -2.23
C SER A 66 -0.75 -5.84 -2.96
N ALA A 67 -1.13 -6.10 -4.20
CA ALA A 67 -0.51 -7.11 -5.05
C ALA A 67 0.97 -6.85 -5.32
N LEU A 68 1.34 -5.60 -5.62
CA LEU A 68 2.74 -5.22 -5.81
C LEU A 68 3.57 -5.40 -4.52
N ARG A 69 3.01 -5.06 -3.35
CA ARG A 69 3.68 -5.25 -2.05
C ARG A 69 3.89 -6.73 -1.74
N ASN A 70 2.95 -7.59 -2.13
CA ASN A 70 3.11 -9.03 -2.03
C ASN A 70 4.23 -9.54 -2.95
N GLY A 71 4.20 -9.16 -4.23
CA GLY A 71 5.18 -9.64 -5.20
C GLY A 71 6.62 -9.20 -4.90
N PHE A 72 6.83 -7.97 -4.42
CA PHE A 72 8.17 -7.46 -4.12
C PHE A 72 8.67 -7.92 -2.74
N GLY A 73 7.83 -7.76 -1.72
CA GLY A 73 8.24 -7.88 -0.31
C GLY A 73 7.62 -9.05 0.45
N GLY A 74 6.82 -9.89 -0.20
CA GLY A 74 6.13 -11.00 0.44
C GLY A 74 5.07 -10.58 1.47
N HIS A 75 4.60 -9.32 1.43
CA HIS A 75 3.56 -8.85 2.35
C HIS A 75 2.27 -9.65 2.13
N ALA A 76 1.68 -10.14 3.23
CA ALA A 76 0.39 -10.82 3.18
C ALA A 76 -0.71 -9.89 2.63
N MET A 77 -1.58 -10.46 1.81
CA MET A 77 -2.77 -9.78 1.28
C MET A 77 -3.99 -10.30 2.03
N ASP A 78 -4.90 -9.38 2.38
CA ASP A 78 -6.21 -9.74 2.90
C ASP A 78 -7.08 -10.29 1.75
N ALA A 79 -7.87 -11.33 2.02
CA ALA A 79 -8.85 -11.83 1.05
C ALA A 79 -9.98 -10.80 0.85
N ALA A 80 -10.51 -10.72 -0.37
CA ALA A 80 -11.76 -9.99 -0.62
C ALA A 80 -12.91 -10.60 0.21
N LYS A 81 -13.85 -9.75 0.63
CA LYS A 81 -15.06 -10.18 1.34
C LYS A 81 -16.14 -10.64 0.38
#